data_AF-A0A356KDJ3-F1
#
_entry.id   AF-A0A356KDJ3-F1
#
_cell.length_a   1.000
_cell.length_b   1.000
_cell.length_c   1.000
_cell.angle_alpha   90.00
_cell.angle_beta   90.00
_cell.angle_gamma   90.00
#
_symmetry.space_group_name_H-M   'P 1'
#
loop_
_entity.id
_entity.type
_entity.pdbx_description
1 polymer ?
#
loop_
_entity_poly.entity_id
_entity_poly.type
_entity_poly.pdbx_seq_one_letter_code
_entity_poly.pdbx_strand_id
1 'polypeptide(L)'
;GSHKSHDAARKQWERLKFTFKVMGAPVRRERDGKEVFLILEAEAREYAMNVLNGLSKYAYKQGEVTVIAGSRFLEVDVEDVDAPDDWEPDARELQDMIESIRTCPIGLIHPVVLVGEVPPFELGLGRTRFAACKALGKKRVLARLVNVWDPIIACDEDQVRRHYGAADLEQLREIRDRRIAELRAAGKSNRLIAQELGVGEATVRRRSGASDDAPEQRTGADGKAYPAERLAQSAIALRRKEAQRLKEEEALTTREVAKRLGVSVGTAWADLNAPPSEEDEQGPASAAWHEIDPAHDPPQRCLAALEAGIVQLNAELREGTATLSRGRQVQRICLAITRRIRSGEFDVARPQAARTDVGRLGAASGKTAS
;
A
#
# COMPACT_ATOMS: atom_id res chain seq x y z
N GLY A 1 -4.45 -38.24 1.86
CA GLY A 1 -4.53 -36.80 2.18
C GLY A 1 -5.84 -36.31 2.81
N SER A 2 -6.84 -37.18 3.06
CA SER A 2 -8.21 -36.78 3.48
C SER A 2 -8.40 -36.53 4.99
N HIS A 3 -7.47 -36.95 5.86
CA HIS A 3 -7.64 -36.76 7.30
C HIS A 3 -7.49 -35.31 7.78
N LYS A 4 -6.76 -34.46 7.04
CA LYS A 4 -6.53 -33.06 7.43
C LYS A 4 -7.76 -32.16 7.18
N SER A 5 -8.63 -32.48 6.22
CA SER A 5 -9.85 -31.68 5.95
C SER A 5 -10.93 -31.91 7.01
N HIS A 6 -11.10 -33.16 7.47
CA HIS A 6 -12.02 -33.49 8.55
C HIS A 6 -11.63 -32.85 9.87
N ASP A 7 -10.33 -32.76 10.17
CA ASP A 7 -9.86 -32.15 11.43
C ASP A 7 -10.04 -30.62 11.42
N ALA A 8 -9.84 -29.97 10.27
CA ALA A 8 -10.12 -28.54 10.09
C ALA A 8 -11.63 -28.24 10.22
N ALA A 9 -12.49 -29.01 9.56
CA ALA A 9 -13.94 -28.88 9.67
C ALA A 9 -14.43 -29.15 11.10
N ARG A 10 -13.86 -30.15 11.79
CA ARG A 10 -14.14 -30.46 13.19
C ARG A 10 -13.73 -29.32 14.13
N LYS A 11 -12.54 -28.75 13.96
CA LYS A 11 -12.06 -27.60 14.74
C LYS A 11 -12.92 -26.35 14.51
N GLN A 12 -13.34 -26.11 13.28
CA GLN A 12 -14.26 -25.02 12.92
C GLN A 12 -15.63 -25.24 13.57
N TRP A 13 -16.13 -26.48 13.57
CA TRP A 13 -17.37 -26.86 14.23
C TRP A 13 -17.33 -26.71 15.77
N GLU A 14 -16.23 -27.09 16.42
CA GLU A 14 -16.07 -26.91 17.86
C GLU A 14 -15.99 -25.43 18.25
N ARG A 15 -15.37 -24.58 17.41
CA ARG A 15 -15.44 -23.11 17.59
C ARG A 15 -16.88 -22.58 17.46
N LEU A 16 -17.62 -23.06 16.46
CA LEU A 16 -19.03 -22.72 16.24
C LEU A 16 -19.91 -23.09 17.45
N LYS A 17 -19.76 -24.32 17.98
CA LYS A 17 -20.45 -24.74 19.20
C LYS A 17 -20.16 -23.84 20.39
N PHE A 18 -18.89 -23.49 20.60
CA PHE A 18 -18.50 -22.60 21.69
C PHE A 18 -19.17 -21.24 21.57
N THR A 19 -19.17 -20.63 20.38
CA THR A 19 -19.81 -19.34 20.13
C THR A 19 -21.32 -19.39 20.35
N PHE A 20 -22.01 -20.43 19.86
CA PHE A 20 -23.46 -20.58 20.10
C PHE A 20 -23.79 -20.75 21.59
N LYS A 21 -22.95 -21.47 22.34
CA LYS A 21 -23.08 -21.60 23.79
C LYS A 21 -22.91 -20.26 24.51
N VAL A 22 -22.00 -19.39 24.06
CA VAL A 22 -21.79 -18.04 24.61
C VAL A 22 -22.98 -17.12 24.33
N MET A 23 -23.63 -17.27 23.17
CA MET A 23 -24.79 -16.44 22.78
C MET A 23 -26.12 -16.91 23.38
N GLY A 24 -26.12 -17.95 24.23
CA GLY A 24 -27.35 -18.50 24.82
C GLY A 24 -28.26 -19.23 23.82
N ALA A 25 -27.79 -19.46 22.59
CA ALA A 25 -28.54 -20.19 21.57
C ALA A 25 -28.53 -21.69 21.90
N PRO A 26 -29.70 -22.34 22.02
CA PRO A 26 -29.75 -23.76 22.38
C PRO A 26 -29.20 -24.60 21.21
N VAL A 27 -28.06 -25.24 21.41
CA VAL A 27 -27.50 -26.22 20.47
C VAL A 27 -27.76 -27.62 21.00
N ARG A 28 -28.57 -28.42 20.29
CA ARG A 28 -28.69 -29.85 20.55
C ARG A 28 -28.56 -30.67 19.27
N ARG A 29 -27.83 -31.77 19.38
CA ARG A 29 -27.70 -32.78 18.34
C ARG A 29 -27.79 -34.14 19.00
N GLU A 30 -28.66 -35.00 18.46
CA GLU A 30 -28.49 -36.43 18.65
C GLU A 30 -28.86 -37.20 17.38
N ARG A 31 -28.07 -38.24 17.10
CA ARG A 31 -28.29 -39.17 15.98
C ARG A 31 -28.19 -40.57 16.57
N ASP A 32 -29.16 -41.40 16.19
CA ASP A 32 -29.45 -42.78 16.68
C ASP A 32 -30.26 -42.86 17.98
N GLY A 33 -31.21 -41.92 18.13
CA GLY A 33 -32.29 -41.99 19.12
C GLY A 33 -33.37 -40.91 18.96
N LYS A 34 -33.02 -39.78 18.32
CA LYS A 34 -33.82 -38.55 18.03
C LYS A 34 -34.11 -37.73 19.31
N GLU A 35 -33.84 -36.42 19.37
CA GLU A 35 -34.34 -35.33 18.50
C GLU A 35 -33.26 -34.39 17.90
N VAL A 36 -33.63 -33.71 16.81
CA VAL A 36 -32.90 -32.62 16.14
C VAL A 36 -33.76 -31.36 16.20
N PHE A 37 -33.19 -30.23 16.65
CA PHE A 37 -33.74 -28.90 16.35
C PHE A 37 -32.62 -27.99 15.83
N LEU A 38 -32.82 -27.47 14.63
CA LEU A 38 -32.12 -26.32 14.06
C LEU A 38 -33.21 -25.49 13.36
N ILE A 39 -33.91 -24.63 14.11
CA ILE A 39 -34.63 -23.52 13.49
C ILE A 39 -33.58 -22.44 13.27
N LEU A 40 -33.32 -22.12 12.02
CA LEU A 40 -32.44 -21.03 11.64
C LEU A 40 -33.13 -20.22 10.54
N GLU A 41 -34.25 -19.62 10.89
CA GLU A 41 -34.80 -18.48 10.16
C GLU A 41 -33.91 -17.26 10.40
N ALA A 42 -33.65 -16.48 9.34
CA ALA A 42 -32.94 -15.17 9.27
C ALA A 42 -31.55 -15.05 9.96
N GLU A 43 -31.44 -15.42 11.22
CA GLU A 43 -30.33 -15.17 12.14
C GLU A 43 -29.08 -16.00 11.83
N ALA A 44 -29.22 -17.20 11.27
CA ALA A 44 -28.04 -17.99 10.85
C ALA A 44 -27.36 -17.42 9.61
N ARG A 45 -28.15 -16.79 8.73
CA ARG A 45 -27.64 -16.12 7.55
C ARG A 45 -26.89 -14.85 7.95
N GLU A 46 -27.43 -14.12 8.93
CA GLU A 46 -26.76 -13.01 9.59
C GLU A 46 -25.44 -13.47 10.24
N TYR A 47 -25.44 -14.63 10.90
CA TYR A 47 -24.23 -15.20 11.50
C TYR A 47 -23.19 -15.69 10.46
N ALA A 48 -23.61 -16.30 9.35
CA ALA A 48 -22.71 -16.66 8.24
C ALA A 48 -21.99 -15.44 7.68
N MET A 49 -22.74 -14.35 7.52
CA MET A 49 -22.19 -13.05 7.14
C MET A 49 -21.28 -12.50 8.24
N ASN A 50 -21.62 -12.69 9.53
CA ASN A 50 -20.76 -12.31 10.66
C ASN A 50 -19.45 -13.12 10.75
N VAL A 51 -19.43 -14.38 10.31
CA VAL A 51 -18.22 -15.23 10.29
C VAL A 51 -17.31 -14.89 9.11
N LEU A 52 -17.88 -14.47 7.97
CA LEU A 52 -17.11 -13.87 6.88
C LEU A 52 -16.58 -12.46 7.24
N ASN A 53 -17.12 -11.87 8.32
CA ASN A 53 -16.79 -10.54 8.78
C ASN A 53 -15.67 -10.52 9.85
N GLY A 54 -14.42 -10.51 9.36
CA GLY A 54 -13.48 -9.46 9.78
C GLY A 54 -13.95 -8.03 9.38
N LEU A 55 -15.27 -7.80 9.33
CA LEU A 55 -16.02 -6.69 8.73
C LEU A 55 -17.28 -6.43 9.59
N SER A 56 -17.07 -6.28 10.90
CA SER A 56 -18.06 -6.41 11.98
C SER A 56 -19.04 -5.25 12.16
N LYS A 57 -19.84 -4.89 11.15
CA LYS A 57 -20.78 -3.75 11.34
C LYS A 57 -22.20 -3.81 10.77
N TYR A 58 -22.76 -4.83 10.11
CA TYR A 58 -24.07 -4.59 9.45
C TYR A 58 -25.05 -5.76 9.41
N ALA A 59 -26.32 -5.44 9.72
CA ALA A 59 -27.49 -6.28 9.57
C ALA A 59 -27.98 -6.26 8.10
N TYR A 60 -28.34 -7.41 7.55
CA TYR A 60 -28.83 -7.58 6.17
C TYR A 60 -30.36 -7.54 6.12
N LYS A 61 -30.94 -6.87 5.11
CA LYS A 61 -32.37 -6.95 4.77
C LYS A 61 -32.55 -7.52 3.37
N GLN A 62 -33.51 -8.42 3.22
CA GLN A 62 -33.83 -9.08 1.96
C GLN A 62 -34.26 -8.04 0.91
N GLY A 63 -33.60 -8.02 -0.26
CA GLY A 63 -33.90 -7.09 -1.36
C GLY A 63 -33.10 -5.77 -1.34
N GLU A 64 -32.26 -5.52 -0.34
CA GLU A 64 -31.39 -4.35 -0.32
C GLU A 64 -29.98 -4.66 -0.87
N VAL A 65 -29.43 -3.72 -1.65
CA VAL A 65 -28.06 -3.78 -2.17
C VAL A 65 -27.09 -3.41 -1.05
N THR A 66 -26.29 -4.36 -0.56
CA THR A 66 -25.23 -4.06 0.41
C THR A 66 -23.93 -3.78 -0.32
N VAL A 67 -23.39 -2.55 -0.16
CA VAL A 67 -22.09 -2.15 -0.74
C VAL A 67 -21.00 -2.24 0.32
N ILE A 68 -19.98 -3.08 0.10
CA ILE A 68 -18.84 -3.28 1.01
C ILE A 68 -17.56 -3.04 0.22
N ALA A 69 -16.78 -2.02 0.60
CA ALA A 69 -15.47 -1.72 0.00
C ALA A 69 -15.48 -1.66 -1.55
N GLY A 70 -16.56 -1.15 -2.15
CA GLY A 70 -16.75 -1.08 -3.60
C GLY A 70 -17.32 -2.34 -4.25
N SER A 71 -17.48 -3.45 -3.51
CA SER A 71 -18.17 -4.66 -3.97
C SER A 71 -19.63 -4.65 -3.54
N ARG A 72 -20.56 -5.06 -4.42
CA ARG A 72 -21.99 -5.16 -4.11
C ARG A 72 -22.37 -6.61 -3.85
N PHE A 73 -23.10 -6.91 -2.80
CA PHE A 73 -23.61 -8.25 -2.51
C PHE A 73 -25.11 -8.30 -2.75
N LEU A 74 -25.57 -9.27 -3.54
CA LEU A 74 -26.96 -9.39 -3.98
C LEU A 74 -27.40 -10.85 -4.04
N GLU A 75 -28.71 -11.08 -3.89
CA GLU A 75 -29.34 -12.29 -4.37
C GLU A 75 -29.74 -12.11 -5.82
N VAL A 76 -29.09 -12.87 -6.71
CA VAL A 76 -29.29 -12.80 -8.16
C VAL A 76 -30.08 -14.02 -8.60
N ASP A 77 -31.03 -13.83 -9.52
CA ASP A 77 -31.76 -14.94 -10.12
C ASP A 77 -30.80 -15.81 -10.95
N VAL A 78 -30.92 -17.13 -10.83
CA VAL A 78 -30.00 -18.07 -11.51
C VAL A 78 -30.13 -17.96 -13.04
N GLU A 79 -31.28 -17.49 -13.53
CA GLU A 79 -31.54 -17.24 -14.96
C GLU A 79 -30.84 -15.97 -15.47
N ASP A 80 -30.47 -15.05 -14.58
CA ASP A 80 -29.74 -13.80 -14.90
C ASP A 80 -28.23 -14.00 -14.95
N VAL A 81 -27.73 -15.23 -14.87
CA VAL A 81 -26.28 -15.53 -14.80
C VAL A 81 -25.86 -16.40 -15.97
N ASP A 82 -25.00 -15.84 -16.82
CA ASP A 82 -24.34 -16.53 -17.92
C ASP A 82 -23.10 -17.26 -17.39
N ALA A 83 -23.20 -18.58 -17.33
CA ALA A 83 -22.06 -19.44 -17.04
C ALA A 83 -21.31 -19.78 -18.35
N PRO A 84 -19.96 -19.82 -18.33
CA PRO A 84 -19.19 -20.23 -19.51
C PRO A 84 -19.57 -21.63 -19.99
N ASP A 85 -19.85 -21.78 -21.30
CA ASP A 85 -20.21 -23.06 -21.92
C ASP A 85 -19.04 -24.06 -21.97
N ASP A 86 -17.81 -23.56 -21.85
CA ASP A 86 -16.57 -24.32 -21.99
C ASP A 86 -16.16 -25.08 -20.72
N TRP A 87 -16.99 -25.03 -19.67
CA TRP A 87 -16.64 -25.56 -18.35
C TRP A 87 -17.67 -26.56 -17.84
N GLU A 88 -17.22 -27.79 -17.64
CA GLU A 88 -17.98 -28.81 -16.91
C GLU A 88 -17.31 -29.07 -15.54
N PRO A 89 -18.06 -29.00 -14.42
CA PRO A 89 -17.52 -29.39 -13.13
C PRO A 89 -17.20 -30.88 -13.12
N ASP A 90 -16.12 -31.25 -12.42
CA ASP A 90 -15.89 -32.64 -12.06
C ASP A 90 -17.12 -33.18 -11.30
N ALA A 91 -17.64 -34.33 -11.73
CA ALA A 91 -18.89 -34.88 -11.22
C ALA A 91 -18.84 -35.16 -9.72
N ARG A 92 -17.67 -35.54 -9.19
CA ARG A 92 -17.50 -35.81 -7.76
C ARG A 92 -17.48 -34.50 -6.97
N GLU A 93 -16.71 -33.50 -7.43
CA GLU A 93 -16.69 -32.18 -6.80
C GLU A 93 -18.09 -31.52 -6.78
N LEU A 94 -18.86 -31.69 -7.85
CA LEU A 94 -20.24 -31.21 -7.92
C LEU A 94 -21.13 -31.89 -6.88
N GLN A 95 -21.06 -33.21 -6.74
CA GLN A 95 -21.84 -33.95 -5.74
C GLN A 95 -21.45 -33.56 -4.31
N ASP A 96 -20.15 -33.44 -4.02
CA ASP A 96 -19.66 -32.99 -2.72
C ASP A 96 -20.16 -31.57 -2.40
N MET A 97 -20.20 -30.68 -3.39
CA MET A 97 -20.76 -29.32 -3.24
C MET A 97 -22.28 -29.31 -3.05
N ILE A 98 -23.02 -30.11 -3.81
CA ILE A 98 -24.48 -30.27 -3.66
C ILE A 98 -24.81 -30.73 -2.24
N GLU A 99 -24.13 -31.76 -1.74
CA GLU A 99 -24.37 -32.30 -0.40
C GLU A 99 -23.95 -31.30 0.69
N SER A 100 -22.85 -30.58 0.49
CA SER A 100 -22.44 -29.49 1.37
C SER A 100 -23.51 -28.40 1.48
N ILE A 101 -24.03 -27.90 0.35
CA ILE A 101 -25.08 -26.86 0.34
C ILE A 101 -26.38 -27.39 0.95
N ARG A 102 -26.73 -28.66 0.71
CA ARG A 102 -27.93 -29.30 1.25
C ARG A 102 -27.87 -29.46 2.78
N THR A 103 -26.70 -29.84 3.30
CA THR A 103 -26.52 -30.11 4.74
C THR A 103 -26.17 -28.87 5.55
N CYS A 104 -25.67 -27.82 4.90
CA CYS A 104 -25.36 -26.56 5.55
C CYS A 104 -26.65 -25.76 5.83
N PRO A 105 -26.97 -25.43 7.10
CA PRO A 105 -28.21 -24.70 7.44
C PRO A 105 -28.33 -23.33 6.77
N ILE A 106 -27.18 -22.71 6.48
CA ILE A 106 -27.07 -21.39 5.84
C ILE A 106 -26.99 -21.48 4.31
N GLY A 107 -26.98 -22.70 3.75
CA GLY A 107 -26.82 -22.95 2.33
C GLY A 107 -25.41 -22.60 1.85
N LEU A 108 -25.32 -21.67 0.90
CA LEU A 108 -24.05 -21.29 0.30
C LEU A 108 -23.25 -20.37 1.23
N ILE A 109 -22.16 -20.90 1.81
CA ILE A 109 -21.30 -20.13 2.72
C ILE A 109 -20.58 -19.01 1.98
N HIS A 110 -19.95 -19.31 0.85
CA HIS A 110 -19.20 -18.34 0.07
C HIS A 110 -20.00 -17.92 -1.17
N PRO A 111 -20.26 -16.62 -1.38
CA PRO A 111 -20.99 -16.15 -2.55
C PRO A 111 -20.28 -16.53 -3.85
N VAL A 112 -21.05 -16.63 -4.94
CA VAL A 112 -20.48 -16.65 -6.29
C VAL A 112 -20.00 -15.23 -6.63
N VAL A 113 -19.00 -15.09 -7.49
CA VAL A 113 -18.58 -13.77 -7.98
C VAL A 113 -19.11 -13.60 -9.39
N LEU A 114 -19.85 -12.53 -9.59
CA LEU A 114 -20.51 -12.19 -10.84
C LEU A 114 -19.93 -10.89 -11.38
N VAL A 115 -19.77 -10.81 -12.69
CA VAL A 115 -19.19 -9.67 -13.40
C VAL A 115 -20.28 -8.97 -14.18
N GLY A 116 -20.32 -7.64 -14.06
CA GLY A 116 -21.29 -6.79 -14.75
C GLY A 116 -22.09 -5.91 -13.80
N GLU A 117 -22.64 -4.83 -14.34
CA GLU A 117 -23.48 -3.90 -13.57
C GLU A 117 -24.97 -4.23 -13.65
N VAL A 118 -25.38 -4.90 -14.74
CA VAL A 118 -26.77 -5.27 -15.05
C VAL A 118 -26.83 -6.69 -15.63
N PRO A 119 -27.95 -7.41 -15.43
CA PRO A 119 -28.17 -8.71 -16.06
C PRO A 119 -28.13 -8.67 -17.61
N PRO A 120 -27.74 -9.77 -18.28
CA PRO A 120 -27.20 -10.97 -17.67
C PRO A 120 -25.78 -10.74 -17.13
N PHE A 121 -25.46 -11.37 -16.00
CA PHE A 121 -24.16 -11.29 -15.36
C PHE A 121 -23.26 -12.43 -15.81
N GLU A 122 -22.00 -12.16 -16.08
CA GLU A 122 -21.02 -13.20 -16.38
C GLU A 122 -20.54 -13.88 -15.08
N LEU A 123 -20.54 -15.21 -15.04
CA LEU A 123 -20.07 -15.97 -13.89
C LEU A 123 -18.54 -15.98 -13.82
N GLY A 124 -18.02 -15.18 -12.90
CA GLY A 124 -16.61 -15.10 -12.59
C GLY A 124 -16.09 -16.27 -11.74
N LEU A 125 -16.34 -16.25 -10.43
CA LEU A 125 -15.87 -17.26 -9.47
C LEU A 125 -16.99 -18.07 -8.84
N GLY A 126 -16.63 -19.28 -8.41
CA GLY A 126 -17.56 -20.18 -7.77
C GLY A 126 -18.40 -20.98 -8.77
N ARG A 127 -17.81 -21.38 -9.90
CA ARG A 127 -18.50 -22.16 -10.93
C ARG A 127 -19.15 -23.43 -10.37
N THR A 128 -18.44 -24.21 -9.55
CA THR A 128 -18.99 -25.41 -8.88
C THR A 128 -20.11 -25.06 -7.89
N ARG A 129 -20.01 -23.92 -7.20
CA ARG A 129 -21.06 -23.43 -6.30
C ARG A 129 -22.33 -23.08 -7.07
N PHE A 130 -22.18 -22.36 -8.18
CA PHE A 130 -23.28 -21.99 -9.07
C PHE A 130 -23.95 -23.22 -9.69
N ALA A 131 -23.16 -24.14 -10.25
CA ALA A 131 -23.67 -25.39 -10.83
C ALA A 131 -24.42 -26.24 -9.79
N ALA A 132 -23.90 -26.33 -8.56
CA ALA A 132 -24.57 -27.02 -7.46
C ALA A 132 -25.90 -26.35 -7.07
N CYS A 133 -25.95 -25.01 -7.00
CA CYS A 133 -27.20 -24.28 -6.78
C CYS A 133 -28.23 -24.53 -7.89
N LYS A 134 -27.80 -24.54 -9.15
CA LYS A 134 -28.66 -24.85 -10.31
C LYS A 134 -29.18 -26.29 -10.25
N ALA A 135 -28.33 -27.26 -9.96
CA ALA A 135 -28.70 -28.67 -9.80
C ALA A 135 -29.69 -28.90 -8.62
N LEU A 136 -29.61 -28.08 -7.58
CA LEU A 136 -30.54 -28.08 -6.44
C LEU A 136 -31.88 -27.36 -6.74
N GLY A 137 -32.06 -26.79 -7.94
CA GLY A 137 -33.27 -26.04 -8.31
C GLY A 137 -33.43 -24.73 -7.53
N LYS A 138 -32.33 -24.12 -7.06
CA LYS A 138 -32.39 -22.81 -6.41
C LYS A 138 -32.73 -21.75 -7.46
N LYS A 139 -33.73 -20.91 -7.18
CA LYS A 139 -34.10 -19.79 -8.06
C LYS A 139 -33.14 -18.62 -7.96
N ARG A 140 -32.57 -18.40 -6.77
CA ARG A 140 -31.68 -17.28 -6.45
C ARG A 140 -30.39 -17.77 -5.81
N VAL A 141 -29.28 -17.10 -6.11
CA VAL A 141 -27.96 -17.37 -5.54
C VAL A 141 -27.38 -16.11 -4.91
N LEU A 142 -26.68 -16.27 -3.78
CA LEU A 142 -25.94 -15.18 -3.16
C LEU A 142 -24.68 -14.89 -3.99
N ALA A 143 -24.56 -13.66 -4.47
CA ALA A 143 -23.50 -13.21 -5.36
C ALA A 143 -22.80 -11.96 -4.85
N ARG A 144 -21.52 -11.83 -5.19
CA ARG A 144 -20.71 -10.61 -5.12
C ARG A 144 -20.55 -10.08 -6.55
N LEU A 145 -21.11 -8.91 -6.83
CA LEU A 145 -20.93 -8.20 -8.08
C LEU A 145 -19.61 -7.44 -8.09
N VAL A 146 -18.91 -7.56 -9.22
CA VAL A 146 -17.74 -6.76 -9.57
C VAL A 146 -17.95 -6.15 -10.97
N ASN A 147 -17.51 -4.91 -11.16
CA ASN A 147 -17.72 -4.21 -12.43
C ASN A 147 -16.81 -4.72 -13.55
N VAL A 148 -15.61 -5.18 -13.20
CA VAL A 148 -14.61 -5.66 -14.16
C VAL A 148 -14.13 -7.01 -13.67
N TRP A 149 -14.15 -8.00 -14.56
CA TRP A 149 -13.45 -9.25 -14.32
C TRP A 149 -11.96 -8.97 -14.34
N ASP A 150 -11.35 -8.99 -13.18
CA ASP A 150 -9.91 -9.00 -13.08
C ASP A 150 -9.47 -10.38 -12.58
N PRO A 151 -8.72 -11.16 -13.38
CA PRO A 151 -8.07 -12.38 -12.90
C PRO A 151 -7.26 -12.16 -11.61
N ILE A 152 -6.89 -10.92 -11.31
CA ILE A 152 -6.21 -10.48 -10.09
C ILE A 152 -7.16 -10.43 -8.89
N ILE A 153 -8.45 -10.08 -9.08
CA ILE A 153 -9.48 -10.20 -8.04
C ILE A 153 -9.68 -11.68 -7.67
N ALA A 154 -9.50 -12.61 -8.61
CA ALA A 154 -9.46 -14.05 -8.32
C ALA A 154 -8.22 -14.49 -7.54
N CYS A 155 -7.16 -13.69 -7.54
CA CYS A 155 -5.91 -14.00 -6.86
C CYS A 155 -5.89 -13.63 -5.36
N ASP A 156 -6.88 -12.88 -4.86
CA ASP A 156 -6.98 -12.57 -3.42
C ASP A 156 -7.46 -13.79 -2.58
N GLU A 157 -7.86 -14.88 -3.26
CA GLU A 157 -8.11 -16.16 -2.64
C GLU A 157 -6.81 -16.98 -2.52
N ASP A 158 -6.20 -16.96 -1.33
CA ASP A 158 -5.39 -18.09 -0.84
C ASP A 158 -6.14 -19.44 -0.97
N GLN A 159 -7.47 -19.42 -1.18
CA GLN A 159 -8.31 -20.57 -1.53
C GLN A 159 -8.18 -21.01 -3.00
N VAL A 160 -7.95 -20.10 -3.94
CA VAL A 160 -7.85 -20.35 -5.39
C VAL A 160 -6.46 -20.86 -5.76
N ARG A 161 -5.44 -20.55 -4.95
CA ARG A 161 -4.07 -21.08 -5.11
C ARG A 161 -3.96 -22.60 -5.16
N ARG A 162 -4.97 -23.36 -4.72
CA ARG A 162 -4.95 -24.83 -4.77
C ARG A 162 -5.34 -25.40 -6.13
N HIS A 163 -6.08 -24.64 -6.94
CA HIS A 163 -6.62 -25.11 -8.21
C HIS A 163 -5.75 -24.72 -9.41
N TYR A 164 -4.91 -23.69 -9.26
CA TYR A 164 -3.96 -23.28 -10.28
C TYR A 164 -2.61 -24.00 -10.14
N GLY A 165 -2.06 -24.43 -11.27
CA GLY A 165 -0.69 -24.91 -11.34
C GLY A 165 0.31 -23.78 -11.10
N ALA A 166 1.57 -24.13 -10.84
CA ALA A 166 2.63 -23.14 -10.67
C ALA A 166 2.79 -22.23 -11.92
N ALA A 167 2.57 -22.78 -13.12
CA ALA A 167 2.60 -22.05 -14.38
C ALA A 167 1.48 -21.00 -14.47
N ASP A 168 0.23 -21.39 -14.19
CA ASP A 168 -0.92 -20.48 -14.23
C ASP A 168 -0.76 -19.35 -13.20
N LEU A 169 -0.26 -19.67 -12.00
CA LEU A 169 0.02 -18.67 -10.97
C LEU A 169 1.09 -17.67 -11.40
N GLU A 170 2.09 -18.09 -12.18
CA GLU A 170 3.10 -17.18 -12.71
C GLU A 170 2.52 -16.28 -13.81
N GLN A 171 1.76 -16.86 -14.74
CA GLN A 171 1.07 -16.09 -15.77
C GLN A 171 0.11 -15.03 -15.17
N LEU A 172 -0.63 -15.36 -14.11
CA LEU A 172 -1.49 -14.41 -13.39
C LEU A 172 -0.68 -13.29 -12.72
N ARG A 173 0.52 -13.60 -12.20
CA ARG A 173 1.42 -12.57 -11.66
C ARG A 173 1.93 -11.63 -12.75
N GLU A 174 2.30 -12.16 -13.91
CA GLU A 174 2.74 -11.37 -15.06
C GLU A 174 1.63 -10.45 -15.58
N ILE A 175 0.40 -10.95 -15.70
CA ILE A 175 -0.77 -10.15 -16.08
C ILE A 175 -0.97 -9.01 -15.08
N ARG A 176 -0.88 -9.29 -13.77
CA ARG A 176 -0.94 -8.26 -12.73
C ARG A 176 0.14 -7.22 -12.86
N ASP A 177 1.39 -7.67 -12.98
CA ASP A 177 2.53 -6.77 -12.94
C ASP A 177 2.50 -5.86 -14.19
N ARG A 178 2.05 -6.37 -15.35
CA ARG A 178 1.76 -5.59 -16.55
C ARG A 178 0.65 -4.56 -16.31
N ARG A 179 -0.47 -4.97 -15.71
CA ARG A 179 -1.59 -4.06 -15.44
C ARG A 179 -1.22 -2.95 -14.45
N ILE A 180 -0.43 -3.26 -13.42
CA ILE A 180 0.13 -2.28 -12.49
C ILE A 180 0.99 -1.27 -13.25
N ALA A 181 1.85 -1.72 -14.17
CA ALA A 181 2.69 -0.85 -14.98
C ALA A 181 1.86 0.07 -15.89
N GLU A 182 0.83 -0.45 -16.57
CA GLU A 182 -0.10 0.35 -17.38
C GLU A 182 -0.79 1.45 -16.57
N LEU A 183 -1.37 1.09 -15.42
CA LEU A 183 -2.08 2.04 -14.56
C LEU A 183 -1.13 3.10 -13.97
N ARG A 184 0.12 2.71 -13.70
CA ARG A 184 1.15 3.66 -13.28
C ARG A 184 1.55 4.61 -14.41
N ALA A 185 1.76 4.10 -15.62
CA ALA A 185 2.04 4.92 -16.79
C ALA A 185 0.92 5.94 -17.05
N ALA A 186 -0.33 5.57 -16.70
CA ALA A 186 -1.48 6.48 -16.71
C ALA A 186 -1.53 7.48 -15.53
N GLY A 187 -0.50 7.57 -14.69
CA GLY A 187 -0.42 8.55 -13.59
C GLY A 187 -1.21 8.20 -12.33
N LYS A 188 -1.75 6.96 -12.21
CA LYS A 188 -2.51 6.56 -11.02
C LYS A 188 -1.59 6.32 -9.82
N SER A 189 -2.03 6.75 -8.64
CA SER A 189 -1.34 6.47 -7.38
C SER A 189 -1.48 4.99 -6.96
N ASN A 190 -0.52 4.47 -6.19
CA ASN A 190 -0.52 3.07 -5.71
C ASN A 190 -1.83 2.69 -5.00
N ARG A 191 -2.44 3.62 -4.27
CA ARG A 191 -3.70 3.41 -3.56
C ARG A 191 -4.88 3.27 -4.52
N LEU A 192 -4.94 4.08 -5.59
CA LEU A 192 -5.95 3.94 -6.62
C LEU A 192 -5.78 2.65 -7.42
N ILE A 193 -4.54 2.30 -7.77
CA ILE A 193 -4.22 1.02 -8.43
C ILE A 193 -4.68 -0.15 -7.55
N ALA A 194 -4.36 -0.11 -6.24
CA ALA A 194 -4.76 -1.14 -5.28
C ALA A 194 -6.28 -1.30 -5.20
N GLN A 195 -7.01 -0.18 -5.14
CA GLN A 195 -8.47 -0.17 -5.13
C GLN A 195 -9.06 -0.74 -6.44
N GLU A 196 -8.51 -0.36 -7.59
CA GLU A 196 -8.99 -0.79 -8.91
C GLU A 196 -8.74 -2.28 -9.16
N LEU A 197 -7.59 -2.81 -8.75
CA LEU A 197 -7.24 -4.23 -8.91
C LEU A 197 -7.79 -5.10 -7.77
N GLY A 198 -8.40 -4.50 -6.74
CA GLY A 198 -8.89 -5.22 -5.57
C GLY A 198 -7.78 -5.91 -4.76
N VAL A 199 -6.58 -5.32 -4.67
CA VAL A 199 -5.45 -5.87 -3.90
C VAL A 199 -4.97 -4.90 -2.82
N GLY A 200 -4.19 -5.38 -1.85
CA GLY A 200 -3.56 -4.50 -0.85
C GLY A 200 -2.50 -3.56 -1.47
N GLU A 201 -2.41 -2.32 -0.97
CA GLU A 201 -1.40 -1.32 -1.43
C GLU A 201 0.04 -1.85 -1.30
N ALA A 202 0.32 -2.61 -0.25
CA ALA A 202 1.63 -3.25 -0.06
C ALA A 202 2.00 -4.21 -1.20
N THR A 203 1.01 -4.89 -1.80
CA THR A 203 1.20 -5.78 -2.96
C THR A 203 1.59 -4.96 -4.17
N VAL A 204 0.86 -3.87 -4.45
CA VAL A 204 1.20 -2.94 -5.53
C VAL A 204 2.63 -2.45 -5.33
N ARG A 205 2.94 -1.86 -4.17
CA ARG A 205 4.27 -1.30 -3.86
C ARG A 205 5.41 -2.32 -4.03
N ARG A 206 5.20 -3.59 -3.67
CA ARG A 206 6.21 -4.65 -3.82
C ARG A 206 6.47 -4.99 -5.29
N ARG A 207 5.41 -5.03 -6.11
CA ARG A 207 5.48 -5.41 -7.53
C ARG A 207 5.90 -4.27 -8.45
N SER A 208 5.67 -3.06 -7.98
CA SER A 208 5.98 -1.81 -8.64
C SER A 208 7.42 -1.66 -9.12
N GLY A 209 8.39 -2.28 -8.42
CA GLY A 209 9.80 -1.90 -8.54
C GLY A 209 10.04 -0.41 -8.23
N ALA A 210 11.30 -0.02 -8.11
CA ALA A 210 11.69 1.36 -8.34
C ALA A 210 11.93 1.48 -9.86
N SER A 211 10.88 1.74 -10.63
CA SER A 211 11.06 2.05 -12.05
C SER A 211 11.38 3.53 -12.18
N ASP A 212 12.40 3.87 -12.98
CA ASP A 212 12.77 5.26 -13.29
C ASP A 212 11.65 5.99 -14.08
N ASP A 213 10.73 5.24 -14.71
CA ASP A 213 9.58 5.77 -15.45
C ASP A 213 8.40 6.20 -14.55
N ALA A 214 8.67 6.70 -13.35
CA ALA A 214 7.62 7.28 -12.52
C ALA A 214 7.16 8.61 -13.15
N PRO A 215 5.86 8.81 -13.42
CA PRO A 215 5.37 10.08 -13.96
C PRO A 215 5.71 11.21 -12.99
N GLU A 216 6.06 12.40 -13.48
CA GLU A 216 6.42 13.56 -12.63
C GLU A 216 5.30 13.94 -11.64
N GLN A 217 4.04 13.66 -12.02
CA GLN A 217 2.86 13.87 -11.19
C GLN A 217 2.06 12.58 -11.01
N ARG A 218 1.48 12.40 -9.81
CA ARG A 218 0.58 11.31 -9.45
C ARG A 218 -0.79 11.86 -9.09
N THR A 219 -1.84 11.21 -9.58
CA THR A 219 -3.21 11.56 -9.21
C THR A 219 -3.62 10.80 -7.94
N GLY A 220 -3.98 11.56 -6.91
CA GLY A 220 -4.53 11.03 -5.66
C GLY A 220 -5.95 10.51 -5.82
N ALA A 221 -6.44 9.77 -4.82
CA ALA A 221 -7.83 9.27 -4.83
C ALA A 221 -8.89 10.40 -4.81
N ASP A 222 -8.48 11.62 -4.44
CA ASP A 222 -9.27 12.84 -4.48
C ASP A 222 -9.26 13.53 -5.86
N GLY A 223 -8.62 12.93 -6.87
CA GLY A 223 -8.48 13.49 -8.21
C GLY A 223 -7.45 14.63 -8.32
N LYS A 224 -6.71 14.93 -7.24
CA LYS A 224 -5.70 16.00 -7.28
C LYS A 224 -4.36 15.47 -7.76
N ALA A 225 -3.63 16.30 -8.49
CA ALA A 225 -2.26 16.02 -8.91
C ALA A 225 -1.27 16.36 -7.77
N TYR A 226 -0.35 15.44 -7.50
CA TYR A 226 0.73 15.59 -6.53
C TYR A 226 2.06 15.31 -7.22
N PRO A 227 3.15 16.01 -6.88
CA PRO A 227 4.47 15.64 -7.39
C PRO A 227 4.81 14.20 -6.95
N ALA A 228 5.34 13.40 -7.87
CA ALA A 228 5.70 12.02 -7.62
C ALA A 228 6.93 11.89 -6.73
N GLU A 229 7.88 12.81 -6.91
CA GLU A 229 9.06 12.93 -6.08
C GLU A 229 8.75 13.73 -4.82
N ARG A 230 9.32 13.27 -3.72
CA ARG A 230 9.30 14.05 -2.48
C ARG A 230 10.19 15.27 -2.72
N LEU A 231 9.67 16.46 -2.45
CA LEU A 231 10.45 17.69 -2.49
C LEU A 231 11.76 17.51 -1.72
N ALA A 232 12.86 17.99 -2.30
CA ALA A 232 14.16 18.02 -1.62
C ALA A 232 14.04 18.76 -0.28
N GLN A 233 14.82 18.33 0.72
CA GLN A 233 14.78 18.95 2.06
C GLN A 233 15.09 20.45 1.99
N SER A 234 16.01 20.87 1.13
CA SER A 234 16.33 22.26 0.87
C SER A 234 15.13 23.07 0.36
N ALA A 235 14.32 22.49 -0.54
CA ALA A 235 13.09 23.12 -1.02
C ALA A 235 12.02 23.21 0.08
N ILE A 236 11.93 22.19 0.96
CA ILE A 236 11.03 22.20 2.12
C ILE A 236 11.46 23.30 3.11
N ALA A 237 12.75 23.40 3.41
CA ALA A 237 13.33 24.42 4.28
C ALA A 237 13.06 25.84 3.75
N LEU A 238 13.30 26.08 2.46
CA LEU A 238 12.97 27.35 1.81
C LEU A 238 11.48 27.69 1.91
N ARG A 239 10.61 26.70 1.69
CA ARG A 239 9.15 26.89 1.81
C ARG A 239 8.73 27.20 3.24
N ARG A 240 9.34 26.57 4.24
CA ARG A 240 9.10 26.86 5.67
C ARG A 240 9.50 28.28 6.03
N LYS A 241 10.71 28.71 5.63
CA LYS A 241 11.18 30.09 5.85
C LYS A 241 10.24 31.11 5.23
N GLU A 242 9.80 30.88 4.00
CA GLU A 242 8.83 31.76 3.35
C GLU A 242 7.46 31.74 4.02
N ALA A 243 6.98 30.58 4.48
CA ALA A 243 5.74 30.48 5.25
C ALA A 243 5.82 31.29 6.56
N GLN A 244 6.95 31.20 7.27
CA GLN A 244 7.23 31.97 8.48
C GLN A 244 7.23 33.47 8.19
N ARG A 245 7.96 33.90 7.15
CA ARG A 245 8.03 35.30 6.70
C ARG A 245 6.65 35.87 6.40
N LEU A 246 5.85 35.17 5.60
CA LEU A 246 4.47 35.56 5.29
C LEU A 246 3.58 35.65 6.54
N LYS A 247 3.84 34.81 7.54
CA LYS A 247 3.07 34.81 8.79
C LYS A 247 3.45 35.98 9.69
N GLU A 248 4.73 36.30 9.79
CA GLU A 248 5.28 37.31 10.70
C GLU A 248 5.20 38.72 10.10
N GLU A 249 5.58 38.90 8.84
CA GLU A 249 5.65 40.22 8.19
C GLU A 249 4.28 40.70 7.69
N GLU A 250 3.53 39.80 7.06
CA GLU A 250 2.24 40.13 6.42
C GLU A 250 1.03 39.79 7.31
N ALA A 251 1.26 39.22 8.50
CA ALA A 251 0.24 38.79 9.46
C ALA A 251 -0.83 37.83 8.86
N LEU A 252 -0.50 37.10 7.80
CA LEU A 252 -1.45 36.27 7.07
C LEU A 252 -1.98 35.10 7.92
N THR A 253 -3.23 34.71 7.67
CA THR A 253 -3.79 33.47 8.23
C THR A 253 -3.16 32.24 7.55
N THR A 254 -3.16 31.08 8.21
CA THR A 254 -2.61 29.84 7.64
C THR A 254 -3.24 29.47 6.29
N ARG A 255 -4.53 29.81 6.08
CA ARG A 255 -5.22 29.59 4.80
C ARG A 255 -4.71 30.52 3.70
N GLU A 256 -4.39 31.77 4.03
CA GLU A 256 -3.80 32.74 3.09
C GLU A 256 -2.36 32.37 2.75
N VAL A 257 -1.56 31.96 3.75
CA VAL A 257 -0.21 31.42 3.52
C VAL A 257 -0.26 30.22 2.59
N ALA A 258 -1.17 29.26 2.82
CA ALA A 258 -1.35 28.10 1.95
C ALA A 258 -1.71 28.51 0.51
N LYS A 259 -2.63 29.47 0.34
CA LYS A 259 -3.01 30.01 -0.97
C LYS A 259 -1.84 30.70 -1.66
N ARG A 260 -1.03 31.46 -0.92
CA ARG A 260 0.12 32.22 -1.46
C ARG A 260 1.25 31.31 -1.93
N LEU A 261 1.51 30.23 -1.19
CA LEU A 261 2.54 29.24 -1.51
C LEU A 261 2.06 28.14 -2.50
N GLY A 262 0.78 28.12 -2.85
CA GLY A 262 0.21 27.07 -3.72
C GLY A 262 0.21 25.68 -3.07
N VAL A 263 0.05 25.58 -1.74
CA VAL A 263 0.04 24.32 -0.99
C VAL A 263 -1.27 24.09 -0.23
N SER A 264 -1.47 22.88 0.29
CA SER A 264 -2.63 22.59 1.14
C SER A 264 -2.54 23.30 2.50
N VAL A 265 -3.69 23.58 3.12
CA VAL A 265 -3.74 24.20 4.47
C VAL A 265 -2.99 23.34 5.50
N GLY A 266 -3.09 22.02 5.40
CA GLY A 266 -2.36 21.10 6.28
C GLY A 266 -0.84 21.17 6.06
N THR A 267 -0.40 21.34 4.82
CA THR A 267 1.02 21.53 4.49
C THR A 267 1.55 22.85 5.05
N ALA A 268 0.82 23.95 4.86
CA ALA A 268 1.20 25.25 5.42
C ALA A 268 1.21 25.23 6.96
N TRP A 269 0.23 24.56 7.58
CA TRP A 269 0.21 24.37 9.03
C TRP A 269 1.42 23.56 9.51
N ALA A 270 1.74 22.46 8.83
CA ALA A 270 2.91 21.65 9.17
C ALA A 270 4.22 22.42 8.99
N ASP A 271 4.33 23.26 7.96
CA ASP A 271 5.52 24.10 7.73
C ASP A 271 5.67 25.17 8.81
N LEU A 272 4.58 25.81 9.24
CA LEU A 272 4.59 26.85 10.30
C LEU A 272 4.85 26.30 11.71
N ASN A 273 4.52 25.03 11.98
CA ASN A 273 4.67 24.40 13.29
C ASN A 273 5.82 23.39 13.35
N ALA A 274 6.55 23.20 12.25
CA ALA A 274 7.75 22.38 12.27
C ALA A 274 8.79 23.05 13.18
N PRO A 275 9.42 22.30 14.11
CA PRO A 275 10.56 22.84 14.83
C PRO A 275 11.66 23.20 13.81
N PRO A 276 12.42 24.29 14.04
CA PRO A 276 13.56 24.61 13.19
C PRO A 276 14.48 23.40 13.18
N SER A 277 14.76 22.87 12.00
CA SER A 277 15.76 21.82 11.86
C SER A 277 17.15 22.43 11.98
N GLU A 278 18.15 21.65 12.43
CA GLU A 278 19.54 22.12 12.47
C GLU A 278 20.02 22.60 11.08
N GLU A 279 19.46 22.05 10.00
CA GLU A 279 19.70 22.49 8.61
C GLU A 279 19.09 23.86 8.31
N ASP A 280 17.98 24.24 8.95
CA ASP A 280 17.36 25.56 8.79
C ASP A 280 18.25 26.67 9.36
N GLU A 281 18.98 26.37 10.43
CA GLU A 281 19.92 27.29 11.10
C GLU A 281 21.26 27.43 10.37
N GLN A 282 21.72 26.38 9.69
CA GLN A 282 23.04 26.37 9.04
C GLN A 282 23.09 27.13 7.70
N GLY A 283 21.95 27.61 7.20
CA GLY A 283 21.86 28.43 5.99
C GLY A 283 22.15 27.65 4.69
N PRO A 284 21.79 28.22 3.52
CA PRO A 284 21.92 27.54 2.22
C PRO A 284 23.37 27.18 1.86
N ALA A 285 24.34 27.83 2.50
CA ALA A 285 25.75 27.64 2.22
C ALA A 285 26.32 26.36 2.89
N SER A 286 25.82 25.91 4.04
CA SER A 286 26.23 24.60 4.60
C SER A 286 25.62 23.44 3.78
N ALA A 287 24.38 23.61 3.32
CA ALA A 287 23.67 22.59 2.53
C ALA A 287 24.41 22.23 1.23
N ALA A 288 25.02 23.23 0.57
CA ALA A 288 25.79 23.02 -0.66
C ALA A 288 27.00 22.07 -0.47
N TRP A 289 27.55 22.01 0.73
CA TRP A 289 28.63 21.08 1.07
C TRP A 289 28.14 19.67 1.36
N HIS A 290 26.94 19.54 1.93
CA HIS A 290 26.31 18.27 2.26
C HIS A 290 25.64 17.60 1.05
N GLU A 291 25.36 18.35 -0.02
CA GLU A 291 24.80 17.84 -1.28
C GLU A 291 25.85 17.22 -2.23
N ILE A 292 27.14 17.32 -1.92
CA ILE A 292 28.17 16.68 -2.74
C ILE A 292 28.39 15.26 -2.26
N ASP A 293 28.23 14.31 -3.17
CA ASP A 293 28.65 12.93 -2.97
C ASP A 293 29.99 12.72 -3.70
N PRO A 294 31.13 12.68 -2.99
CA PRO A 294 32.44 12.53 -3.60
C PRO A 294 32.60 11.22 -4.39
N ALA A 295 31.71 10.23 -4.18
CA ALA A 295 31.72 8.97 -4.92
C ALA A 295 31.03 9.06 -6.29
N HIS A 296 30.17 10.06 -6.50
CA HIS A 296 29.33 10.17 -7.69
C HIS A 296 29.47 11.50 -8.43
N ASP A 297 29.96 12.55 -7.76
CA ASP A 297 30.16 13.86 -8.37
C ASP A 297 31.51 13.99 -9.09
N PRO A 298 31.55 14.70 -10.25
CA PRO A 298 32.78 14.89 -11.00
C PRO A 298 33.78 15.75 -10.19
N PRO A 299 35.10 15.49 -10.28
CA PRO A 299 36.13 16.18 -9.49
C PRO A 299 36.07 17.71 -9.53
N GLN A 300 35.65 18.27 -10.67
CA GLN A 300 35.49 19.72 -10.85
C GLN A 300 34.38 20.30 -9.97
N ARG A 301 33.27 19.59 -9.78
CA ARG A 301 32.16 20.00 -8.91
C ARG A 301 32.59 19.95 -7.44
N CYS A 302 33.29 18.88 -7.05
CA CYS A 302 33.87 18.75 -5.72
C CYS A 302 34.85 19.88 -5.43
N LEU A 303 35.75 20.22 -6.37
CA LEU A 303 36.70 21.33 -6.24
C LEU A 303 36.00 22.69 -6.12
N ALA A 304 35.00 22.96 -6.97
CA ALA A 304 34.30 24.24 -6.97
C ALA A 304 33.60 24.51 -5.63
N ALA A 305 32.93 23.50 -5.05
CA ALA A 305 32.36 23.66 -3.72
C ALA A 305 33.42 23.76 -2.62
N LEU A 306 34.55 23.04 -2.78
CA LEU A 306 35.65 23.13 -1.83
C LEU A 306 36.18 24.56 -1.74
N GLU A 307 36.38 25.19 -2.90
CA GLU A 307 36.78 26.59 -3.02
C GLU A 307 35.71 27.54 -2.44
N ALA A 308 34.43 27.28 -2.70
CA ALA A 308 33.32 28.11 -2.23
C ALA A 308 33.25 28.22 -0.70
N GLY A 309 33.32 27.11 0.05
CA GLY A 309 33.30 27.26 1.52
C GLY A 309 34.66 27.55 2.15
N ILE A 310 35.80 27.43 1.46
CA ILE A 310 37.02 28.10 1.92
C ILE A 310 36.78 29.63 1.94
N VAL A 311 36.16 30.17 0.89
CA VAL A 311 35.82 31.60 0.83
C VAL A 311 34.86 31.96 1.96
N GLN A 312 33.82 31.16 2.20
CA GLN A 312 32.87 31.38 3.28
C GLN A 312 33.52 31.32 4.67
N LEU A 313 34.31 30.29 4.97
CA LEU A 313 35.01 30.16 6.25
C LEU A 313 35.93 31.36 6.53
N ASN A 314 36.58 31.87 5.48
CA ASN A 314 37.40 33.08 5.60
C ASN A 314 36.56 34.33 5.88
N ALA A 315 35.33 34.41 5.36
CA ALA A 315 34.40 35.49 5.69
C ALA A 315 33.94 35.39 7.16
N GLU A 316 33.54 34.21 7.62
CA GLU A 316 33.14 33.96 9.02
C GLU A 316 34.27 34.27 10.02
N LEU A 317 35.52 33.94 9.67
CA LEU A 317 36.69 34.30 10.47
C LEU A 317 36.92 35.82 10.55
N ARG A 318 36.62 36.57 9.48
CA ARG A 318 36.73 38.04 9.49
C ARG A 318 35.63 38.69 10.32
N GLU A 319 34.44 38.11 10.30
CA GLU A 319 33.27 38.58 11.06
C GLU A 319 33.33 38.16 12.54
N GLY A 320 34.28 37.29 12.92
CA GLY A 320 34.41 36.79 14.29
C GLY A 320 33.36 35.75 14.67
N THR A 321 32.59 35.24 13.71
CA THR A 321 31.54 34.23 13.90
C THR A 321 32.11 32.81 13.96
N ALA A 322 33.35 32.60 13.48
CA ALA A 322 34.08 31.34 13.61
C ALA A 322 35.32 31.47 14.53
N THR A 323 35.61 30.42 15.31
CA THR A 323 36.82 30.37 16.14
C THR A 323 38.07 30.15 15.28
N LEU A 324 39.14 30.90 15.58
CA LEU A 324 40.44 30.85 14.90
C LEU A 324 41.04 29.43 14.82
N SER A 325 40.76 28.56 15.82
CA SER A 325 41.21 27.17 15.84
C SER A 325 40.50 26.30 14.81
N ARG A 326 39.16 26.43 14.70
CA ARG A 326 38.33 25.72 13.72
C ARG A 326 38.66 26.16 12.29
N GLY A 327 38.83 27.47 12.10
CA GLY A 327 39.23 28.07 10.83
C GLY A 327 40.54 27.51 10.26
N ARG A 328 41.61 27.50 11.07
CA ARG A 328 42.92 27.00 10.65
C ARG A 328 42.93 25.49 10.37
N GLN A 329 42.13 24.71 11.09
CA GLN A 329 42.04 23.27 10.89
C GLN A 329 41.34 22.93 9.58
N VAL A 330 40.19 23.55 9.30
CA VAL A 330 39.44 23.33 8.06
C VAL A 330 40.24 23.82 6.85
N GLN A 331 40.92 24.98 6.95
CA GLN A 331 41.77 25.50 5.87
C GLN A 331 42.93 24.56 5.53
N ARG A 332 43.59 23.96 6.53
CA ARG A 332 44.66 22.96 6.31
C ARG A 332 44.15 21.72 5.60
N ILE A 333 42.97 21.22 6.00
CA ILE A 333 42.40 20.00 5.41
C ILE A 333 41.97 20.29 3.97
N CYS A 334 41.33 21.45 3.72
CA CYS A 334 40.93 21.83 2.37
C CYS A 334 42.15 21.97 1.45
N LEU A 335 43.22 22.66 1.89
CA LEU A 335 44.46 22.77 1.12
C LEU A 335 45.12 21.41 0.84
N ALA A 336 45.07 20.48 1.79
CA ALA A 336 45.61 19.13 1.62
C ALA A 336 44.80 18.33 0.57
N ILE A 337 43.47 18.43 0.60
CA ILE A 337 42.58 17.79 -0.37
C ILE A 337 42.77 18.40 -1.77
N THR A 338 42.76 19.73 -1.89
CA THR A 338 43.01 20.42 -3.18
C THR A 338 44.36 20.04 -3.77
N ARG A 339 45.41 19.92 -2.94
CA ARG A 339 46.75 19.50 -3.40
C ARG A 339 46.72 18.08 -3.94
N ARG A 340 46.04 17.14 -3.27
CA ARG A 340 45.92 15.74 -3.71
C ARG A 340 45.08 15.58 -4.99
N ILE A 341 44.01 16.36 -5.13
CA ILE A 341 43.21 16.35 -6.36
C ILE A 341 44.04 16.91 -7.53
N ARG A 342 44.78 18.01 -7.32
CA ARG A 342 45.63 18.62 -8.37
C ARG A 342 46.85 17.77 -8.73
N SER A 343 47.38 16.97 -7.81
CA SER A 343 48.50 16.05 -8.09
C SER A 343 48.08 14.75 -8.76
N GLY A 344 46.78 14.50 -8.94
CA GLY A 344 46.27 13.23 -9.46
C GLY A 344 46.39 12.05 -8.48
N GLU A 345 46.76 12.31 -7.21
CA GLU A 345 46.85 11.29 -6.16
C GLU A 345 45.49 10.89 -5.58
N PHE A 346 44.43 11.60 -5.97
CA PHE A 346 43.06 11.30 -5.55
C PHE A 346 42.45 10.26 -6.51
N ASP A 347 42.64 8.98 -6.20
CA ASP A 347 42.12 7.87 -6.99
C ASP A 347 40.62 7.64 -6.73
N VAL A 348 39.78 8.21 -7.60
CA VAL A 348 38.31 8.15 -7.52
C VAL A 348 37.79 6.71 -7.66
N ALA A 349 38.61 5.77 -8.13
CA ALA A 349 38.22 4.37 -8.33
C ALA A 349 38.19 3.52 -7.04
N ARG A 350 38.57 4.06 -5.88
CA ARG A 350 38.55 3.34 -4.59
C ARG A 350 37.71 4.06 -3.51
N PRO A 351 36.38 3.89 -3.50
CA PRO A 351 35.47 4.61 -2.60
C PRO A 351 35.68 4.35 -1.10
N GLN A 352 36.38 3.28 -0.71
CA GLN A 352 36.67 3.00 0.71
C GLN A 352 37.72 3.94 1.31
N ALA A 353 38.73 4.38 0.56
CA ALA A 353 39.77 5.28 1.07
C ALA A 353 39.25 6.71 1.30
N ALA A 354 38.41 7.19 0.37
CA ALA A 354 37.76 8.51 0.45
C ALA A 354 36.80 8.63 1.66
N ARG A 355 36.07 7.55 2.01
CA ARG A 355 35.17 7.53 3.18
C ARG A 355 35.92 7.71 4.50
N THR A 356 37.13 7.16 4.63
CA THR A 356 37.96 7.32 5.84
C THR A 356 38.45 8.75 6.05
N ASP A 357 38.79 9.46 4.97
CA ASP A 357 39.29 10.83 5.06
C ASP A 357 38.16 11.84 5.31
N VAL A 358 36.98 11.63 4.70
CA VAL A 358 35.77 12.45 4.96
C VAL A 358 35.13 12.14 6.32
N GLY A 359 35.15 10.89 6.77
CA GLY A 359 34.67 10.51 8.11
C GLY A 359 35.47 11.14 9.26
N ARG A 360 36.77 11.43 9.05
CA ARG A 360 37.60 12.18 10.00
C ARG A 360 37.22 13.66 10.10
N LEU A 361 36.62 14.25 9.07
CA LEU A 361 36.13 15.63 9.06
C LEU A 361 34.88 15.80 9.95
N GLY A 362 33.92 14.87 9.86
CA GLY A 362 32.71 14.90 10.70
C GLY A 362 33.04 14.77 12.19
N ALA A 363 33.96 13.87 12.54
CA ALA A 363 34.36 13.62 13.93
C ALA A 363 35.11 14.79 14.59
N ALA A 364 35.80 15.63 13.81
CA ALA A 364 36.48 16.83 14.32
C ALA A 364 35.53 18.02 14.55
N SER A 365 34.36 18.03 13.91
CA SER A 365 33.36 19.10 14.06
C SER A 365 32.40 18.91 15.24
N GLY A 366 32.25 17.68 15.74
CA GLY A 366 31.21 17.30 16.72
C GLY A 366 31.68 17.02 18.16
N LYS A 367 32.95 17.27 18.50
CA LYS A 367 33.44 17.09 19.88
C LYS A 367 33.94 18.40 20.49
N THR A 368 33.01 19.23 20.94
CA THR A 368 33.21 20.05 22.14
C THR A 368 32.42 19.40 23.27
N ALA A 369 33.15 18.95 24.29
CA ALA A 369 32.61 18.41 25.53
C ALA A 369 31.77 19.47 26.28
N SER A 370 30.80 18.98 27.06
CA SER A 370 30.04 19.69 28.09
C SER A 370 30.88 20.63 28.95
#